data_AF-A0A378XEA4-F1
#
_entry.id   AF-A0A378XEA4-F1
#
_cell.length_a   1.000
_cell.length_b   1.000
_cell.length_c   1.000
_cell.angle_alpha   90.00
_cell.angle_beta   90.00
_cell.angle_gamma   90.00
#
_symmetry.space_group_name_H-M   'P 1'
#
loop_
_entity.id
_entity.type
_entity.pdbx_description
1 polymer ?
#
loop_
_entity_poly.entity_id
_entity_poly.type
_entity_poly.pdbx_seq_one_letter_code
_entity_poly.pdbx_strand_id
1 'polypeptide(L)'
;MKIKYTNRYRTVILDVFGIYWGMRNEGTKEEEVFTYFYAIYGPQDAALGVYDTKEVEIVDSVLKGKWTYFANRYNGIYYAPLIEERLLDDVIDRDPDAIKKFLQFAIQDGLLDAELYKDAL
;
A
#
# COMPACT_ATOMS: atom_id res chain seq x y z
N MET A 1 7.75 -3.94 3.41
CA MET A 1 8.43 -3.86 2.10
C MET A 1 8.46 -2.39 1.73
N LYS A 2 9.55 -1.95 1.11
CA LYS A 2 9.70 -0.57 0.67
C LYS A 2 9.98 -0.52 -0.83
N ILE A 3 9.32 0.41 -1.49
CA ILE A 3 9.51 0.68 -2.91
C ILE A 3 10.06 2.09 -3.09
N LYS A 4 10.92 2.25 -4.08
CA LYS A 4 11.44 3.54 -4.52
C LYS A 4 10.72 3.94 -5.79
N TYR A 5 10.04 5.07 -5.73
CA TYR A 5 9.34 5.68 -6.84
C TYR A 5 10.02 6.99 -7.21
N THR A 6 10.28 7.19 -8.51
CA THR A 6 10.89 8.41 -9.03
C THR A 6 9.96 9.01 -10.07
N ASN A 7 9.58 10.27 -9.85
CA ASN A 7 8.88 11.07 -10.85
C ASN A 7 9.73 12.28 -11.26
N ARG A 8 9.22 13.12 -12.15
CA ARG A 8 9.92 14.30 -12.66
C ARG A 8 10.35 15.33 -11.60
N TYR A 9 9.83 15.24 -10.38
CA TYR A 9 10.07 16.20 -9.31
C TYR A 9 10.91 15.65 -8.16
N ARG A 10 10.80 14.36 -7.86
CA ARG A 10 11.45 13.76 -6.69
C ARG A 10 11.55 12.24 -6.80
N THR A 11 12.48 11.70 -6.01
CA THR A 11 12.56 10.30 -5.64
C THR A 11 12.09 10.13 -4.20
N VAL A 12 11.26 9.12 -3.96
CA VAL A 12 10.71 8.82 -2.63
C VAL A 12 10.80 7.33 -2.34
N ILE A 13 10.95 6.98 -1.07
CA ILE A 13 10.83 5.61 -0.56
C ILE A 13 9.49 5.51 0.17
N LEU A 14 8.70 4.49 -0.17
CA LEU A 14 7.32 4.34 0.27
C LEU A 14 7.13 2.98 0.94
N ASP A 15 6.34 2.96 2.01
CA ASP A 15 5.95 1.75 2.73
C ASP A 15 4.75 1.09 2.06
N VAL A 16 4.90 -0.17 1.66
CA VAL A 16 3.83 -0.94 1.02
C VAL A 16 2.99 -1.64 2.08
N PHE A 17 1.66 -1.53 1.93
CA PHE A 17 0.66 -2.18 2.80
C PHE A 17 -0.30 -3.10 2.03
N GLY A 18 -0.20 -3.16 0.70
CA GLY A 18 -0.97 -4.09 -0.13
C GLY A 18 -0.27 -4.39 -1.45
N ILE A 19 -0.38 -5.62 -1.91
CA ILE A 19 0.06 -6.09 -3.22
C ILE A 19 -1.15 -6.74 -3.86
N TYR A 20 -1.56 -6.26 -5.03
CA TYR A 20 -2.74 -6.81 -5.70
C TYR A 20 -2.51 -6.99 -7.18
N TRP A 21 -3.28 -7.91 -7.74
CA TRP A 21 -3.21 -8.28 -9.15
C TRP A 21 -4.56 -8.06 -9.79
N GLY A 22 -4.53 -7.85 -11.09
CA GLY A 22 -5.74 -7.87 -11.90
C GLY A 22 -5.39 -8.04 -13.37
N MET A 23 -6.44 -8.06 -14.18
CA MET A 23 -6.33 -8.22 -15.62
C MET A 23 -6.77 -6.93 -16.32
N ARG A 24 -5.93 -6.42 -17.20
CA ARG A 24 -6.26 -5.31 -18.11
C ARG A 24 -6.49 -5.84 -19.51
N ASN A 25 -7.56 -5.36 -20.12
CA ASN A 25 -7.83 -5.52 -21.54
C ASN A 25 -7.80 -4.12 -22.16
N GLU A 26 -6.60 -3.61 -22.50
CA GLU A 26 -6.41 -2.29 -23.13
C GLU A 26 -6.76 -2.33 -24.64
N GLY A 27 -7.88 -2.95 -25.00
CA GLY A 27 -8.31 -3.10 -26.39
C GLY A 27 -7.46 -4.07 -27.23
N THR A 28 -6.47 -4.73 -26.63
CA THR A 28 -5.72 -5.84 -27.21
C THR A 28 -6.45 -7.17 -26.95
N LYS A 29 -6.19 -8.20 -27.76
CA LYS A 29 -6.75 -9.56 -27.55
C LYS A 29 -6.04 -10.34 -26.45
N GLU A 30 -4.97 -9.80 -25.87
CA GLU A 30 -4.15 -10.46 -24.86
C GLU A 30 -4.47 -9.85 -23.50
N GLU A 31 -4.88 -10.70 -22.55
CA GLU A 31 -5.09 -10.31 -21.16
C GLU A 31 -3.73 -10.03 -20.53
N GLU A 32 -3.49 -8.78 -20.14
CA GLU A 32 -2.28 -8.43 -19.40
C GLU A 32 -2.54 -8.51 -17.90
N VAL A 33 -1.77 -9.36 -17.22
CA VAL A 33 -1.75 -9.39 -15.75
C VAL A 33 -0.90 -8.23 -15.26
N PHE A 34 -1.50 -7.35 -14.47
CA PHE A 34 -0.78 -6.30 -13.77
C PHE A 34 -0.57 -6.67 -12.31
N THR A 35 0.53 -6.19 -11.74
CA THR A 35 0.75 -6.18 -10.29
C THR A 35 0.89 -4.72 -9.86
N TYR A 36 0.15 -4.34 -8.82
CA TYR A 36 0.19 -3.02 -8.21
C TYR A 36 0.55 -3.12 -6.72
N PHE A 37 1.20 -2.07 -6.24
CA PHE A 37 1.43 -1.84 -4.82
C PHE A 37 0.55 -0.71 -4.31
N TYR A 38 -0.13 -0.95 -3.20
CA TYR A 38 -0.65 0.10 -2.34
C TYR A 38 0.44 0.56 -1.38
N ALA A 39 0.79 1.84 -1.42
CA ALA A 39 1.84 2.40 -0.58
C ALA A 39 1.44 3.74 0.05
N ILE A 40 2.01 4.03 1.22
CA ILE A 40 1.82 5.30 1.91
C ILE A 40 2.86 6.31 1.43
N TYR A 41 2.37 7.50 1.11
CA TYR A 41 3.08 8.67 0.65
C TYR A 41 3.00 9.77 1.70
N GLY A 42 4.16 10.30 2.10
CA GLY A 42 4.22 11.50 2.93
C GLY A 42 3.86 11.22 4.39
N PRO A 43 4.85 11.12 5.29
CA PRO A 43 4.59 10.83 6.72
C PRO A 43 3.73 11.84 7.47
N GLN A 44 3.49 13.03 6.89
CA GLN A 44 2.67 14.10 7.47
C GLN A 44 1.20 13.98 7.07
N ASP A 45 0.93 13.60 5.81
CA ASP A 45 -0.42 13.54 5.26
C ASP A 45 -0.95 12.10 5.15
N ALA A 46 -0.07 11.10 5.33
CA ALA A 46 -0.34 9.66 5.14
C ALA A 46 -1.14 9.35 3.86
N ALA A 47 -0.84 10.06 2.78
CA ALA A 47 -1.56 9.95 1.52
C ALA A 47 -1.35 8.57 0.91
N LEU A 48 -2.41 7.97 0.36
CA LEU A 48 -2.34 6.61 -0.18
C LEU A 48 -2.25 6.64 -1.69
N GLY A 49 -1.36 5.82 -2.23
CA GLY A 49 -1.07 5.74 -3.66
C GLY A 49 -1.05 4.32 -4.18
N VAL A 50 -1.33 4.19 -5.47
CA VAL A 50 -1.22 2.95 -6.25
C VAL A 50 -0.02 3.08 -7.18
N TYR A 51 0.84 2.07 -7.20
CA TYR A 51 2.09 2.08 -7.95
C TYR A 51 2.24 0.82 -8.79
N ASP A 52 2.41 0.97 -10.11
CA ASP A 52 2.70 -0.17 -10.98
C ASP A 52 4.06 -0.75 -10.61
N THR A 53 4.13 -2.07 -10.48
CA THR A 53 5.41 -2.75 -10.23
C THR A 53 6.46 -2.47 -11.31
N LYS A 54 6.04 -2.12 -12.52
CA LYS A 54 6.94 -1.74 -13.62
C LYS A 54 7.53 -0.33 -13.49
N GLU A 55 6.96 0.51 -12.63
CA GLU A 55 7.34 1.93 -12.47
C GLU A 55 8.15 2.19 -11.19
N VAL A 56 8.45 1.15 -10.41
CA VAL A 56 9.13 1.26 -9.11
C VAL A 56 10.28 0.27 -8.97
N GLU A 57 11.20 0.59 -8.07
CA GLU A 57 12.29 -0.30 -7.65
C GLU A 57 12.00 -0.83 -6.24
N ILE A 58 12.09 -2.15 -6.01
CA ILE A 58 12.00 -2.72 -4.66
C ILE A 58 13.35 -2.51 -3.96
N VAL A 59 13.37 -1.71 -2.91
CA VAL A 59 14.60 -1.39 -2.14
C VAL A 59 14.70 -2.16 -0.83
N ASP A 60 13.57 -2.69 -0.34
CA ASP A 60 13.51 -3.63 0.78
C ASP A 60 12.34 -4.59 0.54
N SER A 61 12.61 -5.88 0.32
CA SER A 61 11.60 -6.88 0.00
C SER A 61 10.89 -7.49 1.22
N VAL A 62 11.27 -7.13 2.45
CA VAL A 62 10.74 -7.76 3.66
C VAL A 62 9.33 -7.25 3.97
N LEU A 63 8.35 -8.15 4.02
CA LEU A 63 6.99 -7.85 4.49
C LEU A 63 6.95 -7.96 6.03
N LYS A 64 6.96 -6.81 6.72
CA LYS A 64 6.83 -6.74 8.18
C LYS A 64 5.36 -6.75 8.60
N GLY A 65 5.08 -7.25 9.80
CA GLY A 65 3.72 -7.42 10.31
C GLY A 65 3.04 -8.68 9.77
N LYS A 66 1.74 -8.81 10.02
CA LYS A 66 0.92 -9.94 9.55
C LYS A 66 0.29 -9.61 8.20
N TRP A 67 0.33 -10.57 7.27
CA TRP A 67 -0.23 -10.42 5.93
C TRP A 67 -1.22 -11.55 5.65
N THR A 68 -2.28 -11.25 4.91
CA THR A 68 -3.28 -12.24 4.50
C THR A 68 -3.61 -12.10 3.02
N TYR A 69 -3.87 -13.23 2.38
CA TYR A 69 -4.54 -13.23 1.09
C TYR A 69 -6.00 -12.80 1.28
N PHE A 70 -6.49 -11.94 0.40
CA PHE A 70 -7.88 -11.53 0.35
C PHE A 70 -8.35 -11.50 -1.10
N ALA A 71 -9.41 -12.25 -1.38
CA ALA A 71 -10.08 -12.26 -2.68
C ALA A 71 -11.29 -11.33 -2.62
N ASN A 72 -11.21 -10.21 -3.34
CA ASN A 72 -12.29 -9.24 -3.49
C ASN A 72 -12.25 -8.67 -4.93
N ARG A 73 -12.73 -7.43 -5.16
CA ARG A 73 -12.63 -6.72 -6.45
C ARG A 73 -11.21 -6.79 -7.04
N TYR A 74 -10.20 -6.72 -6.19
CA TYR A 74 -8.81 -7.00 -6.54
C TYR A 74 -8.32 -8.11 -5.63
N ASN A 75 -7.86 -9.21 -6.23
CA ASN A 75 -7.21 -10.27 -5.48
C ASN A 75 -5.83 -9.75 -5.05
N GLY A 76 -5.45 -9.98 -3.80
CA GLY A 76 -4.17 -9.50 -3.31
C GLY A 76 -3.72 -10.12 -2.00
N ILE A 77 -2.50 -9.77 -1.61
CA ILE A 77 -1.96 -9.94 -0.27
C ILE A 77 -1.93 -8.56 0.38
N TYR A 78 -2.58 -8.45 1.53
CA TYR A 78 -2.73 -7.19 2.24
C TYR A 78 -2.22 -7.32 3.67
N TYR A 79 -1.83 -6.19 4.25
CA TYR A 79 -1.58 -6.09 5.68
C TYR A 79 -2.86 -6.50 6.44
N ALA A 80 -2.76 -7.54 7.25
CA ALA A 80 -3.92 -8.29 7.74
C ALA A 80 -4.93 -7.44 8.53
N PRO A 81 -4.52 -6.49 9.40
CA PRO A 81 -5.46 -5.63 10.11
C PRO A 81 -6.41 -4.84 9.21
N LEU A 82 -6.00 -4.47 7.97
CA LEU A 82 -6.91 -3.81 7.04
C LEU A 82 -8.10 -4.68 6.64
N ILE A 83 -7.90 -6.00 6.60
CA ILE A 83 -8.93 -6.97 6.24
C ILE A 83 -9.73 -7.39 7.49
N GLU A 84 -9.01 -7.72 8.56
CA GLU A 84 -9.61 -8.20 9.83
C GLU A 84 -10.53 -7.13 10.44
N GLU A 85 -10.14 -5.86 10.36
CA GLU A 85 -10.91 -4.72 10.90
C GLU A 85 -11.81 -4.04 9.85
N ARG A 86 -11.89 -4.59 8.63
CA ARG A 86 -12.67 -4.04 7.51
C ARG A 86 -12.35 -2.59 7.16
N LEU A 87 -11.08 -2.22 7.22
CA LEU A 87 -10.61 -0.85 6.97
C LEU A 87 -10.18 -0.59 5.54
N LEU A 88 -9.98 -1.63 4.71
CA LEU A 88 -9.36 -1.47 3.39
C LEU A 88 -10.07 -0.45 2.49
N ASP A 89 -11.39 -0.54 2.37
CA ASP A 89 -12.16 0.35 1.49
C ASP A 89 -12.15 1.79 2.03
N ASP A 90 -12.39 1.98 3.33
CA ASP A 90 -12.38 3.31 3.98
C ASP A 90 -10.99 3.97 3.90
N VAL A 91 -9.93 3.18 4.07
CA VAL A 91 -8.55 3.64 3.88
C VAL A 91 -8.34 4.08 2.44
N ILE A 92 -8.73 3.28 1.44
CA ILE A 92 -8.64 3.66 0.01
C ILE A 92 -9.42 4.94 -0.29
N ASP A 93 -10.61 5.10 0.30
CA ASP A 93 -11.48 6.27 0.15
C ASP A 93 -11.03 7.48 0.98
N ARG A 94 -9.92 7.33 1.71
CA ARG A 94 -9.24 8.36 2.50
C ARG A 94 -10.06 8.87 3.69
N ASP A 95 -10.82 7.98 4.31
CA ASP A 95 -11.46 8.28 5.58
C ASP A 95 -10.41 8.53 6.68
N PRO A 96 -10.41 9.69 7.35
CA PRO A 96 -9.38 10.04 8.33
C PRO A 96 -9.32 9.11 9.54
N ASP A 97 -10.47 8.63 10.01
CA ASP A 97 -10.54 7.77 11.19
C ASP A 97 -10.02 6.36 10.87
N ALA A 98 -10.35 5.84 9.68
CA ALA A 98 -9.82 4.58 9.18
C ALA A 98 -8.30 4.66 8.93
N ILE A 99 -7.80 5.75 8.33
CA ILE A 99 -6.37 5.99 8.14
C ILE A 99 -5.66 6.00 9.50
N LYS A 100 -6.17 6.76 10.48
CA LYS A 100 -5.59 6.83 11.81
C LYS A 100 -5.50 5.46 12.48
N LYS A 101 -6.58 4.67 12.41
CA LYS A 101 -6.60 3.31 12.97
C LYS A 101 -5.62 2.37 12.25
N PHE A 102 -5.51 2.49 10.92
CA PHE A 102 -4.52 1.76 10.14
C PHE A 102 -3.08 2.12 10.56
N LEU A 103 -2.74 3.41 10.68
CA LEU A 103 -1.41 3.86 11.09
C LEU A 103 -1.04 3.31 12.48
N GLN A 104 -1.98 3.32 13.42
CA GLN A 104 -1.77 2.76 14.76
C GLN A 104 -1.38 1.28 14.72
N PHE A 105 -2.12 0.45 14.00
CA PHE A 105 -1.77 -0.97 13.84
C PHE A 105 -0.44 -1.14 13.13
N ALA A 106 -0.25 -0.42 12.02
CA ALA A 106 0.93 -0.56 11.19
C ALA A 106 2.22 -0.16 11.92
N ILE A 107 2.16 0.85 12.79
CA ILE A 107 3.27 1.23 13.68
C ILE A 107 3.49 0.15 14.75
N GLN A 108 2.41 -0.31 15.41
CA GLN A 108 2.50 -1.34 16.45
C GLN A 108 3.14 -2.65 15.94
N ASP A 109 2.84 -3.03 14.70
CA ASP A 109 3.37 -4.25 14.07
C ASP A 109 4.72 -4.04 13.36
N GLY A 110 5.28 -2.83 13.44
CA GLY A 110 6.57 -2.47 12.84
C GLY A 110 6.57 -2.42 11.30
N LEU A 111 5.39 -2.35 10.68
CA LEU A 111 5.24 -2.06 9.24
C LEU A 111 5.64 -0.61 8.96
N LEU A 112 5.27 0.31 9.84
CA LEU A 112 5.65 1.72 9.80
C LEU A 112 6.57 2.09 10.97
N ASP A 113 7.40 3.10 10.74
CA ASP A 113 8.28 3.68 11.76
C ASP A 113 7.52 4.76 12.55
N ALA A 114 7.37 4.57 13.87
CA ALA A 114 6.63 5.50 14.73
C ALA A 114 7.16 6.94 14.62
N GLU A 115 8.47 7.10 14.53
CA GLU A 115 9.11 8.41 14.57
C GLU A 115 8.97 9.16 13.26
N LEU A 116 8.90 8.41 12.15
CA LEU A 116 8.61 8.94 10.84
C LEU A 116 7.15 9.41 10.73
N TYR A 117 6.18 8.68 11.30
CA TYR A 117 4.74 8.92 11.11
C TYR A 117 4.04 9.63 12.30
N LYS A 118 4.78 10.10 13.29
CA LYS A 118 4.21 10.73 14.51
C LYS A 118 3.29 11.93 14.25
N ASP A 119 3.51 12.67 13.16
CA ASP A 119 2.74 13.87 12.82
C ASP A 119 1.42 13.53 12.07
N ALA A 120 1.24 12.27 11.65
CA ALA A 120 0.03 11.77 10.99
C ALA A 120 -0.97 11.08 11.95
N LEU A 121 -0.64 10.97 13.24
CA LEU A 121 -1.50 10.41 14.30
C LEU A 121 -2.31 11.49 15.01
#